data_AF-A0A7S4VGZ9-F1
#
_entry.id   AF-A0A7S4VGZ9-F1
#
_cell.length_a   1.000
_cell.length_b   1.000
_cell.length_c   1.000
_cell.angle_alpha   90.00
_cell.angle_beta   90.00
_cell.angle_gamma   90.00
#
_symmetry.space_group_name_H-M   'P 1'
#
loop_
_entity.id
_entity.type
_entity.pdbx_description
1 polymer ?
#
loop_
_entity_poly.entity_id
_entity_poly.type
_entity_poly.pdbx_seq_one_letter_code
_entity_poly.pdbx_strand_id
1 'polypeptide(L)'
;AILAQGAFRLLQLLPLRVAMRTLSAIALAALLVAGRAGGAPPGLEEAAGGGSADYLDPAKWLPEATQAKNPLMEEENKLGGHSKAFNNLVFAALVGASILAASVGAAIEACISSAKPAVERCQESNEPLLLHGCQSSTAHPGQLHPRGWVVGVLVASYLMLVAAVGSTLFSFNMFLRAHIDLLGDVAYNLTREPKTESTLSVISLLFRTGGNVAALLVILYAMVIPALKVILLIAGEAWRKSESERLRQVSSVCIALVQVGSKWATPDLFAYILLLFLFRHLNHPPLVQAEGVLDVGFCSFGTFCICSTLSTLAIHRPPPIGAGPGTTSPACGQPARKPALLRRLGGAGAGLVIAVLEVGFAALLVAGILTPCMGLHLNADVLLEPQGPVPRSMGWLLEETIDKLGLRPLLRAEVSLWNCLVALWGYMSEGEAASVMAFTMVAGLALLLTVTDMLMLALATLHLGRTGPNKAMEVSRLLKHITMLDVFCMGVLVVCLAGEAYRSEGFNLGLRRGLLPLVGAEVLHYAAYRLVSDAAGDAEEEGAGTVCADPVDGWLRVD
;
A
#
# COMPACT_ATOMS: atom_id res chain seq x y z
N ALA A 1 23.45 24.01 5.90
CA ALA A 1 22.38 25.02 5.72
C ALA A 1 21.87 25.08 4.28
N ILE A 2 22.71 25.40 3.28
CA ILE A 2 22.29 25.52 1.86
C ILE A 2 21.80 24.19 1.25
N LEU A 3 22.43 23.05 1.56
CA LEU A 3 21.96 21.71 1.17
C LEU A 3 20.62 21.33 1.84
N ALA A 4 20.42 21.69 3.12
CA ALA A 4 19.17 21.46 3.84
C ALA A 4 18.04 22.37 3.30
N GLN A 5 18.36 23.59 2.89
CA GLN A 5 17.42 24.54 2.30
C GLN A 5 17.06 24.17 0.85
N GLY A 6 18.00 23.56 0.12
CA GLY A 6 17.77 22.93 -1.19
C GLY A 6 16.88 21.68 -1.10
N ALA A 7 17.15 20.78 -0.16
CA ALA A 7 16.31 19.61 0.12
C ALA A 7 14.90 20.01 0.60
N PHE A 8 14.79 21.08 1.40
CA PHE A 8 13.53 21.62 1.91
C PHE A 8 12.68 22.30 0.83
N ARG A 9 13.29 23.03 -0.13
CA ARG A 9 12.56 23.56 -1.30
C ARG A 9 12.17 22.48 -2.30
N LEU A 10 12.96 21.41 -2.43
CA LEU A 10 12.55 20.21 -3.16
C LEU A 10 11.34 19.57 -2.46
N LEU A 11 11.42 19.32 -1.14
CA LEU A 11 10.35 18.68 -0.36
C LEU A 11 9.03 19.48 -0.28
N GLN A 12 9.05 20.81 -0.27
CA GLN A 12 7.83 21.62 -0.17
C GLN A 12 7.03 21.73 -1.47
N LEU A 13 7.63 21.43 -2.63
CA LEU A 13 6.92 21.34 -3.92
C LEU A 13 6.66 19.88 -4.35
N LEU A 14 7.16 18.90 -3.60
CA LEU A 14 7.18 17.48 -3.96
C LEU A 14 5.86 16.71 -3.72
N PRO A 15 5.14 16.80 -2.60
CA PRO A 15 4.23 15.70 -2.24
C PRO A 15 2.98 15.60 -3.10
N LEU A 16 2.52 16.70 -3.72
CA LEU A 16 1.34 16.66 -4.60
C LEU A 16 1.69 16.88 -6.08
N ARG A 17 2.59 17.84 -6.40
CA ARG A 17 3.01 18.08 -7.79
C ARG A 17 4.03 17.08 -8.27
N VAL A 18 4.95 16.59 -7.43
CA VAL A 18 5.82 15.47 -7.82
C VAL A 18 5.09 14.16 -7.66
N ALA A 19 4.30 13.88 -6.63
CA ALA A 19 3.47 12.66 -6.67
C ALA A 19 2.55 12.60 -7.90
N MET A 20 1.90 13.71 -8.29
CA MET A 20 1.15 13.76 -9.55
C MET A 20 2.05 13.71 -10.78
N ARG A 21 3.19 14.42 -10.84
CA ARG A 21 4.12 14.33 -11.99
C ARG A 21 4.81 12.97 -12.09
N THR A 22 5.04 12.28 -10.98
CA THR A 22 5.63 10.95 -10.90
C THR A 22 4.57 9.92 -11.21
N LEU A 23 3.32 10.06 -10.74
CA LEU A 23 2.20 9.22 -11.21
C LEU A 23 1.89 9.46 -12.68
N SER A 24 1.93 10.71 -13.16
CA SER A 24 1.80 11.05 -14.58
C SER A 24 3.00 10.58 -15.38
N ALA A 25 4.23 10.64 -14.87
CA ALA A 25 5.42 10.16 -15.54
C ALA A 25 5.52 8.63 -15.50
N ILE A 26 5.04 7.97 -14.45
CA ILE A 26 4.90 6.51 -14.36
C ILE A 26 3.79 6.06 -15.30
N ALA A 27 2.64 6.74 -15.33
CA ALA A 27 1.57 6.47 -16.30
C ALA A 27 2.02 6.73 -17.73
N LEU A 28 2.75 7.81 -17.99
CA LEU A 28 3.31 8.14 -19.30
C LEU A 28 4.44 7.17 -19.67
N ALA A 29 5.31 6.77 -18.74
CA ALA A 29 6.33 5.75 -18.96
C ALA A 29 5.68 4.38 -19.23
N ALA A 30 4.63 4.00 -18.49
CA ALA A 30 3.86 2.79 -18.73
C ALA A 30 3.16 2.82 -20.09
N LEU A 31 2.58 3.97 -20.48
CA LEU A 31 1.99 4.18 -21.81
C LEU A 31 3.04 4.17 -22.92
N LEU A 32 4.23 4.73 -22.70
CA LEU A 32 5.34 4.74 -23.65
C LEU A 32 5.99 3.35 -23.79
N VAL A 33 6.09 2.58 -22.70
CA VAL A 33 6.53 1.18 -22.70
C VAL A 33 5.49 0.31 -23.40
N ALA A 34 4.20 0.48 -23.12
CA ALA A 34 3.11 -0.19 -23.82
C ALA A 34 3.07 0.17 -25.32
N GLY A 35 3.38 1.41 -25.68
CA GLY A 35 3.48 1.86 -27.08
C GLY A 35 4.72 1.36 -27.82
N ARG A 36 5.81 1.01 -27.12
CA ARG A 36 7.03 0.44 -27.71
C ARG A 36 7.00 -1.09 -27.84
N ALA A 37 6.14 -1.78 -27.11
CA ALA A 37 5.98 -3.24 -27.20
C ALA A 37 5.41 -3.75 -28.54
N GLY A 38 5.08 -2.85 -29.48
CA GLY A 38 4.64 -3.19 -30.85
C GLY A 38 5.77 -3.43 -31.87
N GLY A 39 7.04 -3.33 -31.49
CA GLY A 39 8.18 -3.61 -32.38
C GLY A 39 9.26 -4.40 -31.66
N ALA A 40 9.39 -5.70 -31.97
CA ALA A 40 10.46 -6.54 -31.47
C ALA A 40 11.81 -6.17 -32.13
N PRO A 41 12.86 -5.77 -31.39
CA PRO A 41 14.22 -5.83 -31.89
C PRO A 41 14.81 -7.23 -31.66
N PRO A 42 15.62 -7.77 -32.59
CA PRO A 42 16.30 -9.05 -32.39
C PRO A 42 17.57 -8.88 -31.55
N GLY A 43 17.75 -9.78 -30.59
CA GLY A 43 19.06 -10.14 -30.01
C GLY A 43 19.61 -9.21 -28.95
N LEU A 44 19.48 -9.60 -27.68
CA LEU A 44 20.42 -9.32 -26.57
C LEU A 44 19.93 -10.06 -25.30
N GLU A 45 20.15 -11.38 -25.27
CA GLU A 45 20.12 -12.20 -24.05
C GLU A 45 21.55 -12.64 -23.76
N GLU A 46 22.31 -11.82 -23.03
CA GLU A 46 23.41 -12.28 -22.19
C GLU A 46 23.86 -11.12 -21.30
N ALA A 47 24.22 -11.42 -20.05
CA ALA A 47 24.70 -10.51 -19.00
C ALA A 47 23.65 -9.94 -18.01
N ALA A 48 23.05 -10.81 -17.21
CA ALA A 48 22.66 -10.49 -15.84
C ALA A 48 22.89 -11.68 -14.88
N GLY A 49 24.11 -12.23 -14.89
CA GLY A 49 24.58 -13.22 -13.92
C GLY A 49 25.51 -12.56 -12.90
N GLY A 50 24.96 -12.06 -11.80
CA GLY A 50 25.70 -11.40 -10.73
C GLY A 50 25.69 -12.20 -9.42
N GLY A 51 26.70 -13.04 -9.25
CA GLY A 51 27.32 -13.46 -7.98
C GLY A 51 26.43 -13.78 -6.78
N SER A 52 26.03 -15.05 -6.65
CA SER A 52 25.67 -15.66 -5.36
C SER A 52 26.12 -17.13 -5.35
N ALA A 53 27.15 -17.41 -4.57
CA ALA A 53 27.65 -18.72 -4.10
C ALA A 53 27.91 -19.82 -5.16
N ASP A 54 29.20 -20.15 -5.33
CA ASP A 54 29.73 -21.34 -6.00
C ASP A 54 29.30 -22.66 -5.30
N TYR A 55 28.02 -23.00 -5.36
CA TYR A 55 27.53 -24.34 -5.04
C TYR A 55 26.82 -24.92 -6.26
N LEU A 56 27.51 -25.86 -6.91
CA LEU A 56 26.98 -26.83 -7.88
C LEU A 56 26.18 -26.20 -9.03
N ASP A 57 26.85 -25.76 -10.09
CA ASP A 57 26.23 -25.51 -11.39
C ASP A 57 25.79 -26.85 -12.00
N PRO A 58 24.49 -27.24 -11.92
CA PRO A 58 24.01 -28.52 -12.39
C PRO A 58 23.99 -28.56 -13.93
N ALA A 59 24.12 -27.41 -14.61
CA ALA A 59 24.08 -27.30 -16.05
C ALA A 59 25.27 -28.00 -16.72
N LYS A 60 26.39 -28.20 -16.02
CA LYS A 60 27.55 -28.94 -16.55
C LYS A 60 27.35 -30.44 -16.69
N TRP A 61 26.30 -31.02 -16.11
CA TRP A 61 26.08 -32.47 -16.10
C TRP A 61 25.04 -32.96 -17.11
N LEU A 62 24.37 -32.06 -17.83
CA LEU A 62 23.35 -32.42 -18.82
C LEU A 62 23.88 -32.18 -20.24
N PRO A 63 23.96 -33.22 -21.10
CA PRO A 63 24.37 -33.05 -22.49
C PRO A 63 23.43 -32.07 -23.23
N GLU A 64 23.99 -31.14 -23.99
CA GLU A 64 23.27 -30.09 -24.75
C GLU A 64 22.18 -30.63 -25.70
N ALA A 65 22.20 -31.92 -26.03
CA ALA A 65 21.29 -32.56 -26.99
C ALA A 65 19.83 -32.69 -26.51
N THR A 66 19.51 -32.41 -25.24
CA THR A 66 18.15 -32.62 -24.68
C THR A 66 17.34 -31.33 -24.45
N GLN A 67 17.86 -30.16 -24.84
CA GLN A 67 17.17 -28.86 -24.67
C GLN A 67 16.18 -28.49 -25.79
N ALA A 68 15.78 -29.44 -26.64
CA ALA A 68 14.66 -29.19 -27.56
C ALA A 68 13.41 -28.83 -26.74
N LYS A 69 12.98 -27.57 -26.78
CA LYS A 69 11.71 -27.09 -26.19
C LYS A 69 10.61 -28.05 -26.63
N ASN A 70 10.04 -28.80 -25.69
CA ASN A 70 8.93 -29.68 -25.98
C ASN A 70 7.67 -28.81 -26.17
N PRO A 71 7.14 -28.64 -27.39
CA PRO A 71 6.06 -27.69 -27.66
C PRO A 71 4.76 -28.06 -26.92
N LEU A 72 4.56 -29.34 -26.63
CA LEU A 72 3.42 -29.80 -25.82
C LEU A 72 3.47 -29.23 -24.40
N MET A 73 4.66 -29.14 -23.81
CA MET A 73 4.84 -28.62 -22.46
C MET A 73 4.61 -27.11 -22.41
N GLU A 74 5.05 -26.37 -23.43
CA GLU A 74 4.79 -24.93 -23.53
C GLU A 74 3.29 -24.64 -23.75
N GLU A 75 2.55 -25.57 -24.35
CA GLU A 75 1.10 -25.46 -24.47
C GLU A 75 0.36 -25.83 -23.16
N GLU A 76 0.78 -26.88 -22.47
CA GLU A 76 0.22 -27.29 -21.16
C GLU A 76 0.54 -26.31 -20.03
N ASN A 77 1.69 -25.62 -20.12
CA ASN A 77 2.10 -24.62 -19.14
C ASN A 77 1.49 -23.24 -19.37
N LYS A 78 0.72 -23.03 -20.47
CA LYS A 78 0.00 -21.78 -20.67
C LYS A 78 -0.94 -21.53 -19.49
N LEU A 79 -0.60 -20.53 -18.69
CA LEU A 79 -1.51 -19.98 -17.70
C LEU A 79 -2.83 -19.62 -18.36
N GLY A 80 -3.95 -19.99 -17.73
CA GLY A 80 -5.29 -19.57 -18.16
C GLY A 80 -5.55 -18.06 -18.01
N GLY A 81 -4.58 -17.31 -17.49
CA GLY A 81 -4.64 -15.87 -17.32
C GLY A 81 -4.53 -15.10 -18.64
N HIS A 82 -4.80 -13.80 -18.56
CA HIS A 82 -4.71 -12.95 -19.73
C HIS A 82 -3.26 -12.66 -20.15
N SER A 83 -3.06 -12.33 -21.43
CA SER A 83 -1.74 -11.99 -21.96
C SER A 83 -1.18 -10.71 -21.31
N LYS A 84 0.16 -10.59 -21.23
CA LYS A 84 0.84 -9.38 -20.72
C LYS A 84 0.32 -8.10 -21.38
N ALA A 85 0.13 -8.11 -22.70
CA ALA A 85 -0.39 -6.98 -23.46
C ALA A 85 -1.82 -6.58 -23.04
N PHE A 86 -2.69 -7.56 -22.79
CA PHE A 86 -4.04 -7.29 -22.30
C PHE A 86 -4.02 -6.68 -20.90
N ASN A 87 -3.22 -7.25 -19.99
CA ASN A 87 -3.10 -6.72 -18.62
C ASN A 87 -2.54 -5.29 -18.59
N ASN A 88 -1.58 -4.98 -19.46
CA ASN A 88 -1.05 -3.63 -19.63
C ASN A 88 -2.10 -2.66 -20.16
N LEU A 89 -2.90 -3.08 -21.16
CA LEU A 89 -3.98 -2.28 -21.71
C LEU A 89 -5.06 -1.99 -20.66
N VAL A 90 -5.47 -3.00 -19.91
CA VAL A 90 -6.46 -2.85 -18.83
C VAL A 90 -5.92 -1.93 -17.74
N PHE A 91 -4.66 -2.08 -17.32
CA PHE A 91 -4.05 -1.18 -16.35
C PHE A 91 -4.05 0.28 -16.83
N ALA A 92 -3.65 0.52 -18.08
CA ALA A 92 -3.68 1.86 -18.67
C ALA A 92 -5.11 2.43 -18.72
N ALA A 93 -6.10 1.60 -19.05
CA ALA A 93 -7.51 1.98 -19.06
C ALA A 93 -8.03 2.33 -17.65
N LEU A 94 -7.64 1.57 -16.63
CA LEU A 94 -7.99 1.83 -15.23
C LEU A 94 -7.42 3.18 -14.76
N VAL A 95 -6.13 3.44 -15.01
CA VAL A 95 -5.51 4.72 -14.67
C VAL A 95 -6.18 5.88 -15.43
N GLY A 96 -6.44 5.70 -16.72
CA GLY A 96 -7.15 6.68 -17.55
C GLY A 96 -8.56 6.97 -17.04
N ALA A 97 -9.31 5.94 -16.63
CA ALA A 97 -10.65 6.07 -16.06
C ALA A 97 -10.64 6.86 -14.75
N SER A 98 -9.65 6.64 -13.87
CA SER A 98 -9.49 7.41 -12.62
C SER A 98 -9.22 8.89 -12.89
N ILE A 99 -8.35 9.20 -13.88
CA ILE A 99 -8.02 10.58 -14.27
C ILE A 99 -9.24 11.26 -14.90
N LEU A 100 -9.96 10.57 -15.77
CA LEU A 100 -11.18 11.07 -16.40
C LEU A 100 -12.25 11.37 -15.34
N ALA A 101 -12.46 10.45 -14.40
CA ALA A 101 -13.43 10.64 -13.31
C ALA A 101 -13.08 11.84 -12.42
N ALA A 102 -11.79 12.03 -12.11
CA ALA A 102 -11.32 13.23 -11.41
C ALA A 102 -11.66 14.51 -12.19
N SER A 103 -11.40 14.50 -13.51
CA SER A 103 -11.61 15.65 -14.39
C SER A 103 -13.09 16.00 -14.55
N VAL A 104 -13.95 14.99 -14.73
CA VAL A 104 -15.41 15.15 -14.78
C VAL A 104 -15.93 15.69 -13.44
N GLY A 105 -15.46 15.14 -12.32
CA GLY A 105 -15.82 15.65 -11.00
C GLY A 105 -15.43 17.11 -10.79
N ALA A 106 -14.24 17.51 -11.21
CA ALA A 106 -13.80 18.92 -11.17
C ALA A 106 -14.66 19.83 -12.05
N ALA A 107 -15.00 19.38 -13.27
CA ALA A 107 -15.84 20.14 -14.19
C ALA A 107 -17.26 20.36 -13.62
N ILE A 108 -17.86 19.33 -13.00
CA ILE A 108 -19.17 19.43 -12.35
C ILE A 108 -19.13 20.45 -11.21
N GLU A 109 -18.11 20.42 -10.36
CA GLU A 109 -17.93 21.39 -9.28
C GLU A 109 -17.82 22.83 -9.82
N ALA A 110 -17.05 23.03 -10.91
CA ALA A 110 -16.93 24.32 -11.57
C ALA A 110 -18.29 24.81 -12.10
N CYS A 111 -19.06 23.96 -12.77
CA CYS A 111 -20.40 24.30 -13.27
C CYS A 111 -21.35 24.69 -12.13
N ILE A 112 -21.39 23.92 -11.03
CA ILE A 112 -22.22 24.23 -9.85
C ILE A 112 -21.80 25.57 -9.22
N SER A 113 -20.50 25.82 -9.11
CA SER A 113 -20.00 27.08 -8.55
C SER A 113 -20.35 28.29 -9.42
N SER A 114 -20.37 28.12 -10.75
CA SER A 114 -20.72 29.19 -11.70
C SER A 114 -22.22 29.53 -11.72
N ALA A 115 -23.08 28.60 -11.28
CA ALA A 115 -24.54 28.80 -11.24
C ALA A 115 -25.02 29.61 -10.01
N LYS A 116 -24.28 29.59 -8.88
CA LYS A 116 -24.63 30.31 -7.65
C LYS A 116 -24.73 31.84 -7.77
N PRO A 117 -23.79 32.56 -8.42
CA PRO A 117 -23.82 34.03 -8.44
C PRO A 117 -24.99 34.64 -9.23
N ALA A 118 -25.78 33.84 -9.95
CA ALA A 118 -27.02 34.30 -10.58
C ALA A 118 -28.20 34.32 -9.58
N VAL A 119 -28.19 33.46 -8.56
CA VAL A 119 -29.25 33.38 -7.54
C VAL A 119 -29.04 34.45 -6.46
N GLU A 120 -27.80 34.65 -6.01
CA GLU A 120 -27.49 35.65 -4.97
C GLU A 120 -27.65 37.09 -5.48
N ARG A 121 -27.31 37.37 -6.74
CA ARG A 121 -27.55 38.71 -7.34
C ARG A 121 -29.03 39.08 -7.47
N CYS A 122 -29.92 38.10 -7.57
CA CYS A 122 -31.37 38.36 -7.57
C CYS A 122 -31.92 38.63 -6.16
N GLN A 123 -31.18 38.27 -5.11
CA GLN A 123 -31.61 38.46 -3.72
C GLN A 123 -31.14 39.81 -3.14
N GLU A 124 -30.03 40.37 -3.64
CA GLU A 124 -29.53 41.69 -3.24
C GLU A 124 -30.34 42.87 -3.81
N SER A 125 -31.16 42.68 -4.85
CA SER A 125 -31.86 43.80 -5.49
C SER A 125 -33.17 44.22 -4.81
N ASN A 126 -33.55 43.65 -3.65
CA ASN A 126 -34.92 43.80 -3.13
C ASN A 126 -35.12 44.34 -1.69
N GLU A 127 -34.10 44.83 -0.96
CA GLU A 127 -34.36 45.63 0.26
C GLU A 127 -33.28 46.69 0.57
N PRO A 128 -33.68 47.96 0.78
CA PRO A 128 -32.85 48.98 1.42
C PRO A 128 -33.31 49.20 2.87
N LEU A 129 -32.74 48.53 3.88
CA LEU A 129 -32.90 49.01 5.27
C LEU A 129 -31.75 48.62 6.21
N LEU A 130 -30.88 49.62 6.43
CA LEU A 130 -30.08 49.94 7.63
C LEU A 130 -30.05 48.89 8.77
N LEU A 131 -29.03 48.02 8.76
CA LEU A 131 -28.46 47.44 9.99
C LEU A 131 -26.93 47.38 9.85
N HIS A 132 -26.31 48.48 10.28
CA HIS A 132 -24.87 48.64 10.44
C HIS A 132 -24.37 47.73 11.58
N GLY A 133 -23.29 46.97 11.33
CA GLY A 133 -22.35 46.64 12.40
C GLY A 133 -21.97 45.18 12.63
N CYS A 134 -22.35 44.23 11.77
CA CYS A 134 -21.81 42.88 11.85
C CYS A 134 -20.86 42.64 10.67
N GLN A 135 -19.57 42.97 10.84
CA GLN A 135 -18.51 42.52 9.94
C GLN A 135 -18.41 41.00 10.08
N SER A 136 -19.24 40.29 9.33
CA SER A 136 -19.16 38.85 9.15
C SER A 136 -17.83 38.53 8.49
N SER A 137 -16.89 38.06 9.31
CA SER A 137 -15.61 37.51 8.88
C SER A 137 -15.86 36.58 7.69
N THR A 138 -15.26 36.92 6.56
CA THR A 138 -15.36 36.24 5.26
C THR A 138 -14.67 34.86 5.31
N ALA A 139 -15.17 33.97 6.15
CA ALA A 139 -14.84 32.56 6.07
C ALA A 139 -15.34 32.07 4.71
N HIS A 140 -14.41 31.84 3.77
CA HIS A 140 -14.72 31.47 2.39
C HIS A 140 -15.78 30.33 2.37
N PRO A 141 -17.02 30.59 1.91
CA PRO A 141 -18.12 29.63 1.96
C PRO A 141 -17.92 28.38 1.08
N GLY A 142 -16.78 28.28 0.40
CA GLY A 142 -16.42 27.16 -0.49
C GLY A 142 -15.72 25.97 0.17
N GLN A 143 -15.27 26.02 1.44
CA GLN A 143 -14.46 24.93 2.01
C GLN A 143 -15.25 23.80 2.70
N LEU A 144 -16.58 23.89 2.75
CA LEU A 144 -17.38 22.93 3.52
C LEU A 144 -17.68 21.62 2.79
N HIS A 145 -17.54 21.50 1.48
CA HIS A 145 -17.85 20.25 0.76
C HIS A 145 -16.60 19.53 0.24
N PRO A 146 -16.63 18.19 0.10
CA PRO A 146 -15.61 17.48 -0.65
C PRO A 146 -15.58 18.00 -2.09
N ARG A 147 -14.38 18.23 -2.61
CA ARG A 147 -14.19 18.68 -3.99
C ARG A 147 -14.75 17.63 -4.96
N GLY A 148 -15.34 18.07 -6.07
CA GLY A 148 -16.01 17.19 -7.03
C GLY A 148 -15.08 16.13 -7.61
N TRP A 149 -13.80 16.46 -7.84
CA TRP A 149 -12.81 15.47 -8.30
C TRP A 149 -12.59 14.32 -7.31
N VAL A 150 -12.67 14.60 -5.99
CA VAL A 150 -12.53 13.58 -4.94
C VAL A 150 -13.68 12.59 -5.02
N VAL A 151 -14.90 13.11 -5.19
CA VAL A 151 -16.10 12.29 -5.35
C VAL A 151 -16.01 11.46 -6.63
N GLY A 152 -15.57 12.06 -7.75
CA GLY A 152 -15.37 11.36 -9.01
C GLY A 152 -14.39 10.19 -8.90
N VAL A 153 -13.19 10.41 -8.35
CA VAL A 153 -12.19 9.37 -8.13
C VAL A 153 -12.70 8.30 -7.16
N LEU A 154 -13.41 8.69 -6.09
CA LEU A 154 -13.99 7.74 -5.14
C LEU A 154 -14.99 6.81 -5.84
N VAL A 155 -15.95 7.35 -6.59
CA VAL A 155 -16.94 6.55 -7.34
C VAL A 155 -16.25 5.61 -8.32
N ALA A 156 -15.32 6.11 -9.12
CA ALA A 156 -14.57 5.28 -10.07
C ALA A 156 -13.82 4.14 -9.37
N SER A 157 -13.17 4.42 -8.23
CA SER A 157 -12.45 3.40 -7.47
C SER A 157 -13.38 2.28 -6.97
N TYR A 158 -14.60 2.59 -6.52
CA TYR A 158 -15.54 1.57 -6.07
C TYR A 158 -16.12 0.73 -7.23
N LEU A 159 -16.25 1.30 -8.43
CA LEU A 159 -16.59 0.50 -9.61
C LEU A 159 -15.46 -0.50 -9.94
N MET A 160 -14.19 -0.08 -9.77
CA MET A 160 -13.04 -0.99 -9.93
C MET A 160 -12.99 -2.08 -8.85
N LEU A 161 -13.42 -1.78 -7.61
CA LEU A 161 -13.54 -2.81 -6.57
C LEU A 161 -14.53 -3.90 -6.98
N VAL A 162 -15.69 -3.53 -7.52
CA VAL A 162 -16.69 -4.51 -7.98
C VAL A 162 -16.12 -5.39 -9.09
N ALA A 163 -15.42 -4.78 -10.06
CA ALA A 163 -14.73 -5.54 -11.11
C ALA A 163 -13.66 -6.47 -10.53
N ALA A 164 -12.84 -5.96 -9.60
CA ALA A 164 -11.75 -6.70 -8.97
C ALA A 164 -12.23 -7.97 -8.27
N VAL A 165 -13.28 -7.89 -7.44
CA VAL A 165 -13.81 -9.02 -6.66
C VAL A 165 -14.29 -10.16 -7.56
N GLY A 166 -14.83 -9.85 -8.75
CA GLY A 166 -15.31 -10.84 -9.71
C GLY A 166 -14.24 -11.39 -10.66
N SER A 167 -13.10 -10.73 -10.76
CA SER A 167 -12.02 -11.08 -11.69
C SER A 167 -10.88 -11.87 -11.03
N THR A 168 -10.08 -12.53 -11.85
CA THR A 168 -8.87 -13.25 -11.40
C THR A 168 -7.84 -12.25 -10.88
N LEU A 169 -7.33 -12.47 -9.67
CA LEU A 169 -6.27 -11.69 -9.03
C LEU A 169 -4.89 -12.26 -9.36
N PHE A 170 -4.76 -13.58 -9.18
CA PHE A 170 -3.50 -14.29 -9.29
C PHE A 170 -3.71 -15.60 -10.03
N SER A 171 -2.80 -15.92 -10.93
CA SER A 171 -2.78 -17.19 -11.65
C SER A 171 -1.41 -17.82 -11.52
N PHE A 172 -1.36 -19.11 -11.25
CA PHE A 172 -0.10 -19.86 -11.18
C PHE A 172 -0.27 -21.30 -11.69
N ASN A 173 0.85 -21.85 -12.14
CA ASN A 173 0.95 -23.23 -12.64
C ASN A 173 2.35 -23.74 -12.33
N MET A 174 2.45 -25.00 -11.94
CA MET A 174 3.75 -25.58 -11.58
C MET A 174 3.88 -27.01 -12.09
N PHE A 175 4.99 -27.26 -12.77
CA PHE A 175 5.39 -28.56 -13.26
C PHE A 175 6.70 -28.98 -12.63
N LEU A 176 6.75 -30.24 -12.22
CA LEU A 176 7.98 -30.92 -11.86
C LEU A 176 8.35 -31.86 -13.00
N ARG A 177 9.59 -31.76 -13.47
CA ARG A 177 10.21 -32.72 -14.37
C ARG A 177 11.38 -33.37 -13.65
N ALA A 178 11.30 -34.69 -13.49
CA ALA A 178 12.37 -35.47 -12.91
C ALA A 178 12.70 -36.63 -13.85
N HIS A 179 13.98 -36.84 -14.11
CA HIS A 179 14.45 -38.07 -14.74
C HIS A 179 14.68 -39.11 -13.65
N ILE A 180 13.91 -40.20 -13.67
CA ILE A 180 14.08 -41.32 -12.75
C ILE A 180 14.59 -42.49 -13.58
N ASP A 181 15.78 -43.01 -13.28
CA ASP A 181 16.45 -44.05 -14.08
C ASP A 181 15.54 -45.25 -14.43
N LEU A 182 14.58 -45.57 -13.56
CA LEU A 182 13.66 -46.69 -13.74
C LEU A 182 12.35 -46.34 -14.50
N LEU A 183 11.90 -45.08 -14.46
CA LEU A 183 10.63 -44.61 -15.07
C LEU A 183 10.84 -43.72 -16.31
N GLY A 184 12.07 -43.29 -16.58
CA GLY A 184 12.38 -42.31 -17.61
C GLY A 184 12.04 -40.87 -17.18
N ASP A 185 11.79 -40.01 -18.17
CA ASP A 185 11.37 -38.62 -17.95
C ASP A 185 9.93 -38.58 -17.42
N VAL A 186 9.77 -38.25 -16.14
CA VAL A 186 8.46 -38.02 -15.53
C VAL A 186 8.22 -36.51 -15.50
N ALA A 187 7.22 -36.06 -16.25
CA ALA A 187 6.67 -34.71 -16.13
C ALA A 187 5.34 -34.77 -15.38
N TYR A 188 5.21 -33.98 -14.33
CA TYR A 188 4.02 -33.94 -13.49
C TYR A 188 3.59 -32.51 -13.22
N ASN A 189 2.35 -32.18 -13.58
CA ASN A 189 1.73 -30.92 -13.18
C ASN A 189 1.33 -31.02 -11.71
N LEU A 190 2.12 -30.38 -10.84
CA LEU A 190 1.89 -30.34 -9.39
C LEU A 190 0.56 -29.66 -9.05
N THR A 191 0.19 -28.64 -9.81
CA THR A 191 -1.10 -27.95 -9.69
C THR A 191 -2.27 -28.69 -10.35
N ARG A 192 -1.99 -29.76 -11.11
CA ARG A 192 -2.88 -30.55 -12.00
C ARG A 192 -3.48 -29.76 -13.16
N GLU A 193 -3.97 -28.57 -12.87
CA GLU A 193 -4.52 -27.59 -13.80
C GLU A 193 -4.00 -26.19 -13.40
N PRO A 194 -3.86 -25.25 -14.35
CA PRO A 194 -3.54 -23.87 -14.03
C PRO A 194 -4.55 -23.32 -13.01
N LYS A 195 -4.05 -22.87 -11.86
CA LYS A 195 -4.89 -22.32 -10.80
C LYS A 195 -5.09 -20.84 -11.04
N THR A 196 -6.36 -20.43 -11.21
CA THR A 196 -6.76 -19.03 -11.29
C THR A 196 -7.57 -18.65 -10.06
N GLU A 197 -7.14 -17.64 -9.34
CA GLU A 197 -7.73 -17.24 -8.07
C GLU A 197 -8.37 -15.87 -8.16
N SER A 198 -9.70 -15.82 -8.03
CA SER A 198 -10.45 -14.62 -7.69
C SER A 198 -10.67 -14.54 -6.17
N THR A 199 -11.01 -13.35 -5.64
CA THR A 199 -11.31 -13.19 -4.21
C THR A 199 -12.39 -14.16 -3.74
N LEU A 200 -13.45 -14.32 -4.55
CA LEU A 200 -14.57 -15.22 -4.24
C LEU A 200 -14.14 -16.70 -4.26
N SER A 201 -13.26 -17.08 -5.18
CA SER A 201 -12.71 -18.44 -5.25
C SER A 201 -11.88 -18.76 -4.01
N VAL A 202 -10.99 -17.84 -3.61
CA VAL A 202 -10.15 -17.99 -2.41
C VAL A 202 -10.99 -18.09 -1.15
N ILE A 203 -12.01 -17.24 -0.98
CA ILE A 203 -12.94 -17.32 0.16
C ILE A 203 -13.65 -18.69 0.21
N SER A 204 -14.15 -19.15 -0.94
CA SER A 204 -14.83 -20.46 -1.04
C SER A 204 -13.88 -21.61 -0.70
N LEU A 205 -12.64 -21.56 -1.19
CA LEU A 205 -11.60 -22.55 -0.90
C LEU A 205 -11.26 -22.57 0.59
N LEU A 206 -11.09 -21.40 1.22
CA LEU A 206 -10.78 -21.29 2.64
C LEU A 206 -11.88 -21.86 3.53
N PHE A 207 -13.16 -21.61 3.22
CA PHE A 207 -14.26 -22.24 3.98
C PHE A 207 -14.32 -23.76 3.79
N ARG A 208 -14.08 -24.25 2.57
CA ARG A 208 -14.10 -25.69 2.27
C ARG A 208 -12.98 -26.46 2.96
N THR A 209 -11.83 -25.83 3.15
CA THR A 209 -10.64 -26.43 3.77
C THR A 209 -10.57 -26.22 5.29
N GLY A 210 -11.55 -25.52 5.88
CA GLY A 210 -11.61 -25.25 7.31
C GLY A 210 -10.81 -24.02 7.77
N GLY A 211 -10.19 -23.28 6.84
CA GLY A 211 -9.48 -22.01 7.07
C GLY A 211 -10.41 -20.83 7.36
N ASN A 212 -11.40 -21.00 8.24
CA ASN A 212 -12.47 -20.03 8.49
C ASN A 212 -11.96 -18.67 8.94
N VAL A 213 -10.90 -18.63 9.76
CA VAL A 213 -10.31 -17.37 10.25
C VAL A 213 -9.72 -16.57 9.11
N ALA A 214 -8.95 -17.21 8.23
CA ALA A 214 -8.40 -16.57 7.05
C ALA A 214 -9.51 -16.11 6.08
N ALA A 215 -10.54 -16.93 5.86
CA ALA A 215 -11.70 -16.55 5.04
C ALA A 215 -12.38 -15.28 5.56
N LEU A 216 -12.62 -15.21 6.88
CA LEU A 216 -13.22 -14.04 7.53
C LEU A 216 -12.32 -12.80 7.43
N LEU A 217 -10.99 -12.95 7.53
CA LEU A 217 -10.06 -11.84 7.35
C LEU A 217 -10.07 -11.32 5.91
N VAL A 218 -10.07 -12.21 4.90
CA VAL A 218 -10.17 -11.80 3.49
C VAL A 218 -11.51 -11.11 3.21
N ILE A 219 -12.64 -11.63 3.72
CA ILE A 219 -13.94 -10.95 3.62
C ILE A 219 -13.91 -9.57 4.29
N LEU A 220 -13.31 -9.49 5.48
CA LEU A 220 -13.20 -8.25 6.24
C LEU A 220 -12.46 -7.18 5.42
N TYR A 221 -11.28 -7.52 4.88
CA TYR A 221 -10.43 -6.58 4.16
C TYR A 221 -10.95 -6.25 2.75
N ALA A 222 -11.39 -7.25 1.99
CA ALA A 222 -11.80 -7.07 0.59
C ALA A 222 -13.22 -6.50 0.43
N MET A 223 -14.12 -6.72 1.40
CA MET A 223 -15.54 -6.35 1.25
C MET A 223 -16.07 -5.47 2.39
N VAL A 224 -15.91 -5.90 3.65
CA VAL A 224 -16.54 -5.22 4.79
C VAL A 224 -15.94 -3.84 5.04
N ILE A 225 -14.61 -3.72 5.08
CA ILE A 225 -13.94 -2.43 5.29
C ILE A 225 -14.29 -1.43 4.17
N PRO A 226 -14.21 -1.78 2.87
CA PRO A 226 -14.68 -0.91 1.80
C PRO A 226 -16.14 -0.49 1.92
N ALA A 227 -17.05 -1.40 2.28
CA ALA A 227 -18.47 -1.08 2.46
C ALA A 227 -18.70 -0.14 3.65
N LEU A 228 -18.11 -0.44 4.81
CA LEU A 228 -18.17 0.39 6.00
C LEU A 228 -17.62 1.79 5.72
N LYS A 229 -16.56 1.90 4.94
CA LYS A 229 -16.00 3.18 4.51
C LYS A 229 -17.01 4.04 3.74
N VAL A 230 -17.77 3.47 2.79
CA VAL A 230 -18.81 4.23 2.07
C VAL A 230 -19.90 4.71 3.04
N ILE A 231 -20.36 3.82 3.92
CA ILE A 231 -21.40 4.12 4.91
C ILE A 231 -20.95 5.28 5.81
N LEU A 232 -19.72 5.22 6.32
CA LEU A 232 -19.15 6.26 7.17
C LEU A 232 -18.95 7.58 6.42
N LEU A 233 -18.58 7.55 5.13
CA LEU A 233 -18.47 8.77 4.32
C LEU A 233 -19.83 9.42 4.08
N ILE A 234 -20.86 8.64 3.76
CA ILE A 234 -22.23 9.13 3.59
C ILE A 234 -22.75 9.73 4.90
N ALA A 235 -22.59 9.01 6.01
CA ALA A 235 -22.99 9.46 7.34
C ALA A 235 -22.23 10.74 7.75
N GLY A 236 -20.90 10.76 7.50
CA GLY A 236 -20.06 11.92 7.74
C GLY A 236 -20.50 13.15 6.96
N GLU A 237 -20.85 13.00 5.68
CA GLU A 237 -21.33 14.13 4.86
C GLU A 237 -22.75 14.57 5.26
N ALA A 238 -23.66 13.63 5.56
CA ALA A 238 -25.02 13.94 5.97
C ALA A 238 -25.08 14.80 7.24
N TRP A 239 -24.17 14.57 8.19
CA TRP A 239 -24.11 15.33 9.44
C TRP A 239 -23.11 16.50 9.42
N ARG A 240 -22.39 16.71 8.32
CA ARG A 240 -21.33 17.74 8.22
C ARG A 240 -21.85 19.15 8.53
N LYS A 241 -23.07 19.47 8.09
CA LYS A 241 -23.73 20.78 8.25
C LYS A 241 -24.75 20.82 9.40
N SER A 242 -24.79 19.80 10.27
CA SER A 242 -25.75 19.82 11.37
C SER A 242 -25.48 21.00 12.30
N GLU A 243 -26.55 21.67 12.73
CA GLU A 243 -26.50 22.69 13.79
C GLU A 243 -26.14 22.09 15.15
N SER A 244 -26.43 20.79 15.34
CA SER A 244 -26.10 20.09 16.57
C SER A 244 -24.61 19.78 16.66
N GLU A 245 -23.98 20.22 17.76
CA GLU A 245 -22.57 19.97 18.01
C GLU A 245 -22.21 18.48 18.04
N ARG A 246 -23.07 17.67 18.69
CA ARG A 246 -22.87 16.23 18.77
C ARG A 246 -22.82 15.59 17.39
N LEU A 247 -23.72 15.98 16.47
CA LEU A 247 -23.78 15.42 15.12
C LEU A 247 -22.57 15.83 14.28
N ARG A 248 -22.08 17.06 14.43
CA ARG A 248 -20.85 17.50 13.76
C ARG A 248 -19.59 16.82 14.32
N GLN A 249 -19.54 16.54 15.62
CA GLN A 249 -18.49 15.71 16.21
C GLN A 249 -18.54 14.28 15.64
N VAL A 250 -19.73 13.67 15.53
CA VAL A 250 -19.90 12.36 14.88
C VAL A 250 -19.41 12.40 13.42
N SER A 251 -19.75 13.44 12.66
CA SER A 251 -19.24 13.63 11.29
C SER A 251 -17.71 13.64 11.22
N SER A 252 -17.05 14.38 12.11
CA SER A 252 -15.58 14.42 12.20
C SER A 252 -15.00 13.03 12.50
N VAL A 253 -15.60 12.31 13.46
CA VAL A 253 -15.17 10.96 13.83
C VAL A 253 -15.35 9.99 12.66
N CYS A 254 -16.48 10.03 11.96
CA CYS A 254 -16.71 9.19 10.78
C CYS A 254 -15.64 9.41 9.70
N ILE A 255 -15.32 10.67 9.37
CA ILE A 255 -14.28 11.00 8.38
C ILE A 255 -12.89 10.57 8.88
N ALA A 256 -12.60 10.77 10.17
CA ALA A 256 -11.33 10.35 10.77
C ALA A 256 -11.16 8.83 10.72
N LEU A 257 -12.19 8.06 11.07
CA LEU A 257 -12.20 6.60 10.99
C LEU A 257 -11.99 6.12 9.56
N VAL A 258 -12.64 6.75 8.59
CA VAL A 258 -12.42 6.44 7.17
C VAL A 258 -10.98 6.68 6.76
N GLN A 259 -10.38 7.82 7.13
CA GLN A 259 -9.00 8.14 6.78
C GLN A 259 -8.00 7.15 7.38
N VAL A 260 -8.23 6.68 8.61
CA VAL A 260 -7.39 5.66 9.25
C VAL A 260 -7.62 4.27 8.65
N GLY A 261 -8.88 3.91 8.40
CA GLY A 261 -9.28 2.59 7.90
C GLY A 261 -9.00 2.36 6.42
N SER A 262 -8.83 3.41 5.62
CA SER A 262 -8.79 3.30 4.14
C SER A 262 -7.64 2.44 3.62
N LYS A 263 -6.46 2.49 4.25
CA LYS A 263 -5.33 1.65 3.83
C LYS A 263 -5.53 0.17 4.16
N TRP A 264 -6.40 -0.17 5.11
CA TRP A 264 -6.59 -1.56 5.57
C TRP A 264 -7.33 -2.45 4.55
N ALA A 265 -7.76 -1.92 3.41
CA ALA A 265 -8.21 -2.76 2.28
C ALA A 265 -7.04 -3.39 1.49
N THR A 266 -5.79 -3.00 1.75
CA THR A 266 -4.60 -3.46 0.99
C THR A 266 -3.81 -4.69 1.48
N PRO A 267 -4.07 -5.36 2.64
CA PRO A 267 -3.27 -6.51 3.07
C PRO A 267 -3.16 -7.59 1.98
N ASP A 268 -4.27 -7.90 1.31
CA ASP A 268 -4.35 -8.95 0.31
C ASP A 268 -3.46 -8.66 -0.92
N LEU A 269 -3.27 -7.39 -1.29
CA LEU A 269 -2.36 -7.03 -2.38
C LEU A 269 -0.91 -7.39 -2.03
N PHE A 270 -0.47 -7.09 -0.80
CA PHE A 270 0.87 -7.44 -0.35
C PHE A 270 1.08 -8.95 -0.31
N ALA A 271 0.06 -9.71 0.09
CA ALA A 271 0.06 -11.15 0.02
C ALA A 271 0.33 -11.68 -1.40
N TYR A 272 -0.45 -11.23 -2.38
CA TYR A 272 -0.28 -11.67 -3.78
C TYR A 272 1.06 -11.26 -4.39
N ILE A 273 1.60 -10.08 -4.03
CA ILE A 273 2.92 -9.64 -4.49
C ILE A 273 4.02 -10.61 -4.03
N LEU A 274 3.95 -11.05 -2.77
CA LEU A 274 4.93 -12.00 -2.24
C LEU A 274 4.71 -13.42 -2.77
N LEU A 275 3.46 -13.84 -3.01
CA LEU A 275 3.16 -15.12 -3.67
C LEU A 275 3.73 -15.14 -5.09
N LEU A 276 3.54 -14.06 -5.86
CA LEU A 276 4.14 -13.92 -7.20
C LEU A 276 5.65 -14.18 -7.14
N PHE A 277 6.35 -13.53 -6.20
CA PHE A 277 7.78 -13.73 -6.02
C PHE A 277 8.09 -15.18 -5.68
N LEU A 278 7.40 -15.78 -4.70
CA LEU A 278 7.69 -17.15 -4.25
C LEU A 278 7.50 -18.17 -5.38
N PHE A 279 6.42 -18.07 -6.15
CA PHE A 279 6.18 -18.97 -7.29
C PHE A 279 7.21 -18.78 -8.39
N ARG A 280 7.51 -17.53 -8.79
CA ARG A 280 8.55 -17.28 -9.80
C ARG A 280 9.95 -17.67 -9.33
N HIS A 281 10.22 -17.62 -8.02
CA HIS A 281 11.50 -18.03 -7.45
C HIS A 281 11.68 -19.55 -7.41
N LEU A 282 10.59 -20.33 -7.39
CA LEU A 282 10.64 -21.79 -7.56
C LEU A 282 10.97 -22.21 -9.00
N ASN A 283 10.99 -21.28 -9.96
CA ASN A 283 11.23 -21.58 -11.36
C ASN A 283 12.72 -21.89 -11.62
N HIS A 284 13.04 -23.17 -11.69
CA HIS A 284 14.37 -23.71 -11.93
C HIS A 284 14.33 -24.73 -13.08
N PRO A 285 14.21 -24.28 -14.34
CA PRO A 285 14.24 -25.19 -15.49
C PRO A 285 15.61 -25.89 -15.59
N PRO A 286 15.64 -27.17 -16.04
CA PRO A 286 14.52 -27.95 -16.56
C PRO A 286 13.69 -28.67 -15.47
N LEU A 287 14.11 -28.65 -14.20
CA LEU A 287 13.55 -29.50 -13.14
C LEU A 287 12.21 -29.01 -12.61
N VAL A 288 12.11 -27.72 -12.28
CA VAL A 288 10.88 -27.12 -11.76
C VAL A 288 10.52 -25.96 -12.66
N GLN A 289 9.37 -26.05 -13.33
CA GLN A 289 8.79 -24.93 -14.07
C GLN A 289 7.66 -24.37 -13.24
N ALA A 290 7.81 -23.15 -12.72
CA ALA A 290 6.81 -22.50 -11.91
C ALA A 290 6.51 -21.13 -12.52
N GLU A 291 5.29 -20.96 -13.00
CA GLU A 291 4.83 -19.71 -13.57
C GLU A 291 3.80 -19.07 -12.65
N GLY A 292 3.95 -17.76 -12.42
CA GLY A 292 3.03 -16.96 -11.64
C GLY A 292 2.81 -15.62 -12.32
N VAL A 293 1.55 -15.16 -12.37
CA VAL A 293 1.15 -13.90 -12.99
C VAL A 293 0.09 -13.21 -12.14
N LEU A 294 0.26 -11.90 -11.94
CA LEU A 294 -0.77 -11.01 -11.40
C LEU A 294 -1.67 -10.55 -12.55
N ASP A 295 -2.97 -10.73 -12.38
CA ASP A 295 -3.95 -10.58 -13.46
C ASP A 295 -4.80 -9.29 -13.30
N VAL A 296 -5.79 -9.09 -14.16
CA VAL A 296 -6.65 -7.89 -14.22
C VAL A 296 -7.27 -7.53 -12.86
N GLY A 297 -7.67 -8.52 -12.08
CA GLY A 297 -8.23 -8.27 -10.76
C GLY A 297 -7.25 -7.63 -9.82
N PHE A 298 -5.96 -7.99 -9.90
CA PHE A 298 -4.92 -7.38 -9.08
C PHE A 298 -4.78 -5.90 -9.45
N CYS A 299 -4.69 -5.60 -10.75
CA CYS A 299 -4.65 -4.23 -11.29
C CYS A 299 -5.86 -3.39 -10.84
N SER A 300 -7.06 -3.96 -10.92
CA SER A 300 -8.31 -3.29 -10.54
C SER A 300 -8.37 -3.04 -9.03
N PHE A 301 -8.00 -4.04 -8.22
CA PHE A 301 -8.02 -3.94 -6.75
C PHE A 301 -6.95 -2.97 -6.24
N GLY A 302 -5.75 -3.00 -6.81
CA GLY A 302 -4.67 -2.07 -6.47
C GLY A 302 -5.01 -0.63 -6.83
N THR A 303 -5.60 -0.41 -8.01
CA THR A 303 -6.07 0.93 -8.40
C THR A 303 -7.16 1.42 -7.46
N PHE A 304 -8.14 0.57 -7.12
CA PHE A 304 -9.13 0.89 -6.09
C PHE A 304 -8.45 1.34 -4.79
N CYS A 305 -7.53 0.55 -4.26
CA CYS A 305 -6.90 0.82 -2.97
C CYS A 305 -6.14 2.16 -2.95
N ILE A 306 -5.35 2.44 -3.98
CA ILE A 306 -4.58 3.68 -4.11
C ILE A 306 -5.52 4.88 -4.24
N CYS A 307 -6.43 4.86 -5.21
CA CYS A 307 -7.36 5.96 -5.47
C CYS A 307 -8.29 6.21 -4.27
N SER A 308 -8.82 5.15 -3.68
CA SER A 308 -9.71 5.22 -2.51
C SER A 308 -9.00 5.83 -1.30
N THR A 309 -7.73 5.50 -1.06
CA THR A 309 -6.92 6.09 0.03
C THR A 309 -6.63 7.57 -0.23
N LEU A 310 -6.17 7.91 -1.43
CA LEU A 310 -5.87 9.30 -1.83
C LEU A 310 -7.11 10.19 -1.74
N SER A 311 -8.25 9.73 -2.24
CA SER A 311 -9.51 10.47 -2.17
C SER A 311 -9.92 10.76 -0.72
N THR A 312 -9.81 9.79 0.18
CA THR A 312 -10.20 10.01 1.58
C THR A 312 -9.32 10.99 2.33
N LEU A 313 -8.04 11.08 1.97
CA LEU A 313 -7.13 12.07 2.55
C LEU A 313 -7.43 13.49 2.05
N ALA A 314 -7.99 13.62 0.86
CA ALA A 314 -8.44 14.91 0.34
C ALA A 314 -9.74 15.41 0.99
N ILE A 315 -10.49 14.56 1.69
CA ILE A 315 -11.70 14.94 2.42
C ILE A 315 -11.31 15.62 3.72
N HIS A 316 -11.57 16.92 3.83
CA HIS A 316 -11.26 17.67 5.04
C HIS A 316 -12.24 17.32 6.15
N ARG A 317 -11.73 17.20 7.39
CA ARG A 317 -12.56 17.05 8.59
C ARG A 317 -13.24 18.39 8.91
N PRO A 318 -14.51 18.40 9.34
CA PRO A 318 -15.16 19.62 9.79
C PRO A 318 -14.41 20.17 11.02
N PRO A 319 -14.16 21.49 11.10
CA PRO A 319 -13.49 22.05 12.27
C PRO A 319 -14.36 21.89 13.52
N PRO A 320 -13.78 21.75 14.72
CA PRO A 320 -14.55 21.73 15.96
C PRO A 320 -15.36 23.02 16.12
N ILE A 321 -16.59 22.90 16.65
CA ILE A 321 -17.43 24.06 16.98
C ILE A 321 -16.74 24.85 18.10
N GLY A 322 -16.64 26.16 17.96
CA GLY A 322 -15.93 27.04 18.91
C GLY A 322 -14.53 27.48 18.49
N ALA A 323 -13.95 26.89 17.44
CA ALA A 323 -12.69 27.38 16.84
C ALA A 323 -12.90 28.59 15.88
N GLY A 324 -14.04 29.29 15.98
CA GLY A 324 -14.30 30.47 15.17
C GLY A 324 -13.35 31.61 15.54
N PRO A 325 -12.96 32.47 14.58
CA PRO A 325 -11.98 33.55 14.77
C PRO A 325 -12.39 34.67 15.77
N GLY A 326 -13.44 34.48 16.57
CA GLY A 326 -13.87 35.42 17.60
C GLY A 326 -14.48 34.80 18.86
N THR A 327 -14.62 33.48 18.94
CA THR A 327 -14.97 32.82 20.20
C THR A 327 -13.69 32.65 21.00
N THR A 328 -13.40 33.62 21.86
CA THR A 328 -12.49 33.48 23.00
C THR A 328 -13.01 32.32 23.84
N SER A 329 -12.50 31.12 23.59
CA SER A 329 -12.95 29.90 24.25
C SER A 329 -12.84 30.09 25.77
N PRO A 330 -13.95 30.07 26.53
CA PRO A 330 -13.93 30.29 27.97
C PRO A 330 -13.27 29.14 28.76
N ALA A 331 -12.69 28.14 28.07
CA ALA A 331 -11.79 27.14 28.66
C ALA A 331 -10.37 27.69 28.96
N CYS A 332 -10.21 29.02 29.03
CA CYS A 332 -8.95 29.75 29.24
C CYS A 332 -8.33 29.59 30.65
N GLY A 333 -8.65 28.51 31.39
CA GLY A 333 -8.22 28.34 32.77
C GLY A 333 -7.56 27.01 33.11
N GLN A 334 -7.61 26.00 32.23
CA GLN A 334 -6.90 24.75 32.49
C GLN A 334 -5.56 24.78 31.75
N PRO A 335 -4.41 24.85 32.47
CA PRO A 335 -3.12 24.77 31.83
C PRO A 335 -3.04 23.44 31.09
N ALA A 336 -2.79 23.53 29.78
CA ALA A 336 -2.55 22.37 28.94
C ALA A 336 -1.55 21.45 29.62
N ARG A 337 -1.96 20.20 29.84
CA ARG A 337 -1.21 19.27 30.66
C ARG A 337 0.00 18.81 29.85
N LYS A 338 1.16 19.47 30.07
CA LYS A 338 2.42 19.10 29.40
C LYS A 338 2.63 17.57 29.41
N PRO A 339 2.99 16.95 28.28
CA PRO A 339 3.18 15.52 28.14
C PRO A 339 4.16 15.05 29.20
N ALA A 340 3.90 13.85 29.70
CA ALA A 340 4.74 13.26 30.74
C ALA A 340 6.23 13.23 30.35
N LEU A 341 6.53 13.07 29.05
CA LEU A 341 7.88 13.07 28.50
C LEU A 341 8.57 14.44 28.65
N LEU A 342 7.97 15.51 28.11
CA LEU A 342 8.52 16.87 28.21
C LEU A 342 8.65 17.32 29.66
N ARG A 343 7.67 16.97 30.51
CA ARG A 343 7.69 17.31 31.94
C ARG A 343 8.83 16.65 32.71
N ARG A 344 9.20 15.41 32.35
CA ARG A 344 10.22 14.64 33.08
C ARG A 344 11.63 14.83 32.54
N LEU A 345 11.78 14.98 31.23
CA LEU A 345 13.08 14.89 30.55
C LEU A 345 13.52 16.22 29.91
N GLY A 346 12.63 17.22 29.84
CA GLY A 346 12.86 18.45 29.08
C GLY A 346 12.97 18.21 27.58
N GLY A 347 13.20 19.28 26.81
CA GLY A 347 13.33 19.19 25.34
C GLY A 347 14.55 18.38 24.90
N ALA A 348 15.69 18.53 25.58
CA ALA A 348 16.91 17.79 25.27
C ALA A 348 16.75 16.27 25.49
N GLY A 349 16.12 15.88 26.59
CA GLY A 349 15.86 14.46 26.88
C GLY A 349 14.79 13.86 25.95
N ALA A 350 13.76 14.63 25.57
CA ALA A 350 12.82 14.20 24.53
C ALA A 350 13.53 13.94 23.20
N GLY A 351 14.42 14.85 22.77
CA GLY A 351 15.23 14.68 21.56
C GLY A 351 16.11 13.43 21.60
N LEU A 352 16.75 13.14 22.75
CA LEU A 352 17.55 11.92 22.92
C LEU A 352 16.70 10.65 22.81
N VAL A 353 15.52 10.61 23.44
CA VAL A 353 14.60 9.47 23.35
C VAL A 353 14.18 9.22 21.90
N ILE A 354 13.80 10.27 21.18
CA ILE A 354 13.36 10.16 19.78
C ILE A 354 14.52 9.70 18.88
N ALA A 355 15.74 10.21 19.10
CA ALA A 355 16.92 9.74 18.37
C ALA A 355 17.20 8.24 18.61
N VAL A 356 17.02 7.75 19.85
CA VAL A 356 17.14 6.31 20.15
C VAL A 356 16.05 5.49 19.44
N LEU A 357 14.81 5.98 19.41
CA LEU A 357 13.71 5.33 18.69
C LEU A 357 13.97 5.28 17.18
N GLU A 358 14.53 6.33 16.60
CA GLU A 358 14.90 6.40 15.17
C GLU A 358 16.00 5.41 14.81
N VAL A 359 17.07 5.34 15.61
CA VAL A 359 18.16 4.37 15.40
C VAL A 359 17.63 2.94 15.54
N GLY A 360 16.79 2.69 16.56
CA GLY A 360 16.14 1.40 16.76
C GLY A 360 15.23 1.03 15.57
N PHE A 361 14.43 1.97 15.08
CA PHE A 361 13.58 1.80 13.90
C PHE A 361 14.41 1.42 12.68
N ALA A 362 15.48 2.16 12.39
CA ALA A 362 16.34 1.92 11.23
C ALA A 362 17.00 0.54 11.30
N ALA A 363 17.52 0.16 12.48
CA ALA A 363 18.15 -1.15 12.68
C ALA A 363 17.15 -2.30 12.46
N LEU A 364 15.95 -2.21 13.05
CA LEU A 364 14.90 -3.22 12.89
C LEU A 364 14.36 -3.26 11.46
N LEU A 365 14.17 -2.12 10.81
CA LEU A 365 13.72 -2.06 9.42
C LEU A 365 14.74 -2.74 8.48
N VAL A 366 16.03 -2.41 8.61
CA VAL A 366 17.09 -3.05 7.81
C VAL A 366 17.15 -4.55 8.07
N ALA A 367 17.11 -4.98 9.34
CA ALA A 367 17.09 -6.40 9.68
C ALA A 367 15.88 -7.12 9.07
N GLY A 368 14.69 -6.50 9.12
CA GLY A 368 13.47 -7.05 8.54
C GLY A 368 13.43 -7.07 7.01
N ILE A 369 14.04 -6.08 6.35
CA ILE A 369 14.16 -6.05 4.89
C ILE A 369 15.06 -7.18 4.38
N LEU A 370 16.17 -7.43 5.08
CA LEU A 370 17.19 -8.40 4.68
C LEU A 370 16.86 -9.84 5.09
N THR A 371 16.11 -10.02 6.18
CA THR A 371 15.73 -11.35 6.67
C THR A 371 14.47 -11.85 5.95
N PRO A 372 14.37 -13.13 5.56
CA PRO A 372 13.14 -13.68 5.00
C PRO A 372 11.94 -13.46 5.92
N CYS A 373 10.81 -13.00 5.36
CA CYS A 373 9.58 -12.69 6.09
C CYS A 373 8.45 -13.71 5.83
N MET A 374 8.49 -14.38 4.67
CA MET A 374 7.61 -15.48 4.30
C MET A 374 8.40 -16.57 3.56
N GLY A 375 7.91 -17.81 3.59
CA GLY A 375 8.45 -18.88 2.75
C GLY A 375 7.35 -19.83 2.27
N LEU A 376 7.62 -20.47 1.14
CA LEU A 376 6.82 -21.52 0.53
C LEU A 376 7.65 -22.80 0.45
N HIS A 377 7.11 -23.90 0.99
CA HIS A 377 7.72 -25.23 0.92
C HIS A 377 6.76 -26.15 0.22
N LEU A 378 7.24 -26.85 -0.79
CA LEU A 378 6.50 -27.97 -1.37
C LEU A 378 6.74 -29.22 -0.53
N ASN A 379 5.66 -29.90 -0.10
CA ASN A 379 5.79 -31.22 0.49
C ASN A 379 5.98 -32.27 -0.60
N ALA A 380 7.05 -33.05 -0.51
CA ALA A 380 7.34 -34.15 -1.42
C ALA A 380 6.24 -35.22 -1.43
N ASP A 381 5.50 -35.35 -0.33
CA ASP A 381 4.38 -36.30 -0.21
C ASP A 381 3.31 -36.12 -1.29
N VAL A 382 3.20 -34.92 -1.89
CA VAL A 382 2.23 -34.63 -2.96
C VAL A 382 2.57 -35.30 -4.27
N LEU A 383 3.82 -35.71 -4.45
CA LEU A 383 4.23 -36.54 -5.58
C LEU A 383 3.82 -38.00 -5.39
N LEU A 384 3.43 -38.41 -4.18
CA LEU A 384 3.00 -39.77 -3.88
C LEU A 384 1.49 -39.94 -4.09
N GLU A 385 1.08 -41.14 -4.50
CA GLU A 385 -0.32 -41.52 -4.59
C GLU A 385 -1.04 -41.35 -3.23
N PRO A 386 -2.34 -41.00 -3.21
CA PRO A 386 -3.23 -40.86 -4.36
C PRO A 386 -3.14 -39.49 -5.04
N GLN A 387 -2.26 -38.59 -4.58
CA GLN A 387 -2.25 -37.21 -5.07
C GLN A 387 -1.38 -37.06 -6.32
N GLY A 388 -0.18 -37.65 -6.27
CA GLY A 388 0.80 -37.63 -7.33
C GLY A 388 0.90 -38.93 -8.12
N PRO A 389 1.79 -38.97 -9.12
CA PRO A 389 1.92 -40.07 -10.06
C PRO A 389 2.78 -41.21 -9.51
N VAL A 390 3.49 -41.01 -8.39
CA VAL A 390 4.44 -41.99 -7.84
C VAL A 390 3.71 -42.90 -6.85
N PRO A 391 3.73 -44.23 -7.05
CA PRO A 391 3.13 -45.16 -6.09
C PRO A 391 3.74 -45.01 -4.70
N ARG A 392 2.93 -45.08 -3.64
CA ARG A 392 3.42 -44.97 -2.24
C ARG A 392 4.51 -45.99 -1.90
N SER A 393 4.49 -47.15 -2.54
CA SER A 393 5.53 -48.19 -2.37
C SER A 393 6.91 -47.73 -2.83
N MET A 394 6.98 -46.73 -3.72
CA MET A 394 8.21 -46.12 -4.21
C MET A 394 8.58 -44.83 -3.46
N GLY A 395 7.88 -44.49 -2.38
CA GLY A 395 8.14 -43.24 -1.64
C GLY A 395 9.58 -43.11 -1.14
N TRP A 396 10.18 -44.21 -0.69
CA TRP A 396 11.59 -44.23 -0.27
C TRP A 396 12.55 -43.89 -1.42
N LEU A 397 12.25 -44.35 -2.64
CA LEU A 397 13.06 -44.07 -3.83
C LEU A 397 12.91 -42.60 -4.24
N LEU A 398 11.70 -42.05 -4.12
CA LEU A 398 11.45 -40.64 -4.37
C LEU A 398 12.22 -39.75 -3.39
N GLU A 399 12.18 -40.06 -2.09
CA GLU A 399 12.95 -39.31 -1.09
C GLU A 399 14.46 -39.37 -1.38
N GLU A 400 14.99 -40.55 -1.70
CA GLU A 400 16.39 -40.72 -2.07
C GLU A 400 16.74 -39.95 -3.35
N THR A 401 15.84 -39.92 -4.34
CA THR A 401 16.02 -39.17 -5.58
C THR A 401 15.98 -37.66 -5.33
N ILE A 402 15.07 -37.19 -4.47
CA ILE A 402 14.97 -35.79 -4.06
C ILE A 402 16.25 -35.35 -3.34
N ASP A 403 16.82 -36.21 -2.50
CA ASP A 403 18.07 -35.94 -1.79
C ASP A 403 19.29 -35.99 -2.72
N LYS A 404 19.37 -36.97 -3.63
CA LYS A 404 20.46 -37.09 -4.61
C LYS A 404 20.48 -35.97 -5.64
N LEU A 405 19.32 -35.55 -6.13
CA LEU A 405 19.19 -34.46 -7.09
C LEU A 405 19.28 -33.07 -6.45
N GLY A 406 19.35 -32.99 -5.11
CA GLY A 406 19.31 -31.71 -4.41
C GLY A 406 18.01 -30.93 -4.66
N LEU A 407 16.88 -31.63 -4.84
CA LEU A 407 15.59 -30.98 -5.09
C LEU A 407 15.02 -30.28 -3.85
N ARG A 408 15.36 -30.73 -2.63
CA ARG A 408 14.86 -30.09 -1.39
C ARG A 408 15.07 -28.58 -1.32
N PRO A 409 16.28 -28.03 -1.56
CA PRO A 409 16.47 -26.58 -1.60
C PRO A 409 15.71 -25.91 -2.75
N LEU A 410 15.51 -26.59 -3.89
CA LEU A 410 14.74 -26.06 -5.03
C LEU A 410 13.23 -26.03 -4.76
N LEU A 411 12.72 -26.90 -3.90
CA LEU A 411 11.32 -26.95 -3.46
C LEU A 411 11.02 -26.00 -2.28
N ARG A 412 12.02 -25.22 -1.86
CA ARG A 412 11.95 -24.28 -0.75
C ARG A 412 12.26 -22.88 -1.23
N ALA A 413 11.23 -22.07 -1.39
CA ALA A 413 11.38 -20.65 -1.66
C ALA A 413 11.21 -19.85 -0.37
N GLU A 414 12.12 -18.92 -0.12
CA GLU A 414 12.00 -17.94 0.96
C GLU A 414 12.12 -16.54 0.39
N VAL A 415 11.29 -15.61 0.90
CA VAL A 415 11.25 -14.24 0.41
C VAL A 415 11.64 -13.26 1.51
N SER A 416 12.76 -12.57 1.30
CA SER A 416 13.06 -11.30 1.96
C SER A 416 12.48 -10.15 1.13
N LEU A 417 12.18 -9.02 1.78
CA LEU A 417 11.69 -7.84 1.07
C LEU A 417 12.72 -7.33 0.06
N TRP A 418 14.01 -7.39 0.40
CA TRP A 418 15.08 -7.00 -0.52
C TRP A 418 15.04 -7.80 -1.83
N ASN A 419 15.00 -9.13 -1.74
CA ASN A 419 14.98 -9.99 -2.92
C ASN A 419 13.70 -9.77 -3.74
N CYS A 420 12.56 -9.58 -3.06
CA CYS A 420 11.30 -9.23 -3.69
C CYS A 420 11.39 -7.93 -4.49
N LEU A 421 11.98 -6.87 -3.93
CA LEU A 421 12.15 -5.58 -4.60
C LEU A 421 13.05 -5.67 -5.84
N VAL A 422 14.17 -6.39 -5.74
CA VAL A 422 15.09 -6.58 -6.87
C VAL A 422 14.40 -7.36 -7.99
N ALA A 423 13.65 -8.41 -7.66
CA ALA A 423 12.90 -9.18 -8.66
C ALA A 423 11.77 -8.36 -9.28
N LEU A 424 10.98 -7.63 -8.48
CA LEU A 424 9.92 -6.75 -8.99
C LEU A 424 10.48 -5.65 -9.91
N TRP A 425 11.67 -5.13 -9.60
CA TRP A 425 12.37 -4.20 -10.49
C TRP A 425 12.72 -4.85 -11.83
N GLY A 426 13.21 -6.09 -11.81
CA GLY A 426 13.44 -6.89 -13.03
C GLY A 426 12.15 -7.08 -13.84
N TYR A 427 11.08 -7.56 -13.21
CA TYR A 427 9.78 -7.78 -13.88
C TYR A 427 9.16 -6.48 -14.42
N MET A 428 9.37 -5.37 -13.73
CA MET A 428 8.97 -4.05 -14.21
C MET A 428 9.73 -3.67 -15.49
N SER A 429 11.03 -3.98 -15.57
CA SER A 429 11.83 -3.69 -16.76
C SER A 429 11.44 -4.53 -17.98
N GLU A 430 10.82 -5.69 -17.77
CA GLU A 430 10.18 -6.50 -18.82
C GLU A 430 8.83 -5.93 -19.31
N GLY A 431 8.37 -4.83 -18.70
CA GLY A 431 7.14 -4.15 -19.12
C GLY A 431 5.85 -4.74 -18.55
N GLU A 432 5.90 -5.49 -17.44
CA GLU A 432 4.70 -5.97 -16.76
C GLU A 432 4.06 -4.87 -15.90
N ALA A 433 2.92 -4.32 -16.31
CA ALA A 433 2.26 -3.23 -15.58
C ALA A 433 1.83 -3.63 -14.15
N ALA A 434 1.40 -4.87 -13.95
CA ALA A 434 1.08 -5.38 -12.62
C ALA A 434 2.31 -5.34 -11.68
N SER A 435 3.50 -5.61 -12.22
CA SER A 435 4.78 -5.54 -11.50
C SER A 435 5.18 -4.10 -11.17
N VAL A 436 4.87 -3.11 -12.03
CA VAL A 436 5.01 -1.67 -11.70
C VAL A 436 4.17 -1.31 -10.47
N MET A 437 2.92 -1.77 -10.43
CA MET A 437 2.02 -1.48 -9.31
C MET A 437 2.47 -2.21 -8.04
N ALA A 438 2.87 -3.48 -8.15
CA ALA A 438 3.45 -4.26 -7.05
C ALA A 438 4.68 -3.57 -6.45
N PHE A 439 5.61 -3.12 -7.31
CA PHE A 439 6.78 -2.36 -6.89
C PHE A 439 6.39 -1.05 -6.19
N THR A 440 5.43 -0.31 -6.74
CA THR A 440 4.93 0.94 -6.14
C THR A 440 4.34 0.72 -4.74
N MET A 441 3.58 -0.36 -4.55
CA MET A 441 2.99 -0.73 -3.27
C MET A 441 4.07 -1.05 -2.23
N VAL A 442 5.03 -1.92 -2.56
CA VAL A 442 6.06 -2.37 -1.60
C VAL A 442 7.16 -1.31 -1.42
N ALA A 443 7.82 -0.89 -2.49
CA ALA A 443 8.93 0.05 -2.42
C ALA A 443 8.46 1.45 -2.02
N GLY A 444 7.37 1.92 -2.62
CA GLY A 444 6.83 3.26 -2.41
C GLY A 444 6.05 3.37 -1.10
N LEU A 445 4.91 2.69 -1.01
CA LEU A 445 3.93 2.91 0.06
C LEU A 445 4.32 2.23 1.39
N ALA A 446 4.87 1.02 1.35
CA ALA A 446 5.26 0.31 2.58
C ALA A 446 6.63 0.76 3.11
N LEU A 447 7.63 0.99 2.25
CA LEU A 447 9.00 1.29 2.68
C LEU A 447 9.36 2.78 2.62
N LEU A 448 9.38 3.37 1.43
CA LEU A 448 9.87 4.74 1.23
C LEU A 448 9.07 5.77 2.03
N LEU A 449 7.75 5.69 2.04
CA LEU A 449 6.91 6.60 2.81
C LEU A 449 7.13 6.44 4.32
N THR A 450 7.34 5.22 4.81
CA THR A 450 7.58 4.96 6.25
C THR A 450 8.92 5.53 6.69
N VAL A 451 9.97 5.36 5.89
CA VAL A 451 11.27 6.00 6.12
C VAL A 451 11.15 7.53 6.07
N THR A 452 10.42 8.05 5.08
CA THR A 452 10.20 9.49 4.94
C THR A 452 9.45 10.07 6.15
N ASP A 453 8.46 9.35 6.69
CA ASP A 453 7.72 9.79 7.87
C ASP A 453 8.64 9.86 9.11
N MET A 454 9.47 8.84 9.33
CA MET A 454 10.47 8.85 10.39
C MET A 454 11.46 10.03 10.26
N LEU A 455 11.88 10.36 9.04
CA LEU A 455 12.70 11.55 8.80
C LEU A 455 11.95 12.86 9.09
N MET A 456 10.64 12.94 8.78
CA MET A 456 9.82 14.11 9.13
C MET A 456 9.65 14.24 10.64
N LEU A 457 9.51 13.14 11.37
CA LEU A 457 9.45 13.12 12.83
C LEU A 457 10.77 13.59 13.46
N ALA A 458 11.91 13.18 12.90
CA ALA A 458 13.23 13.67 13.30
C ALA A 458 13.33 15.19 13.13
N LEU A 459 12.94 15.68 11.94
CA LEU A 459 12.93 17.11 11.64
C LEU A 459 11.96 17.87 12.56
N ALA A 460 10.78 17.34 12.81
CA ALA A 460 9.81 17.95 13.72
C ALA A 460 10.38 18.08 15.14
N THR A 461 11.12 17.08 15.60
CA THR A 461 11.81 17.07 16.90
C THR A 461 12.86 18.17 17.00
N LEU A 462 13.66 18.37 15.96
CA LEU A 462 14.63 19.47 15.90
C LEU A 462 13.99 20.86 15.94
N HIS A 463 12.70 20.96 15.59
CA HIS A 463 11.95 22.21 15.60
C HIS A 463 11.17 22.45 16.90
N LEU A 464 11.09 21.48 17.83
CA LEU A 464 10.36 21.64 19.10
C LEU A 464 10.87 22.80 19.97
N GLY A 465 12.12 23.24 19.78
CA GLY A 465 12.68 24.40 20.48
C GLY A 465 12.38 25.75 19.83
N ARG A 466 11.66 25.80 18.70
CA ARG A 466 11.32 27.03 17.98
C ARG A 466 9.84 27.33 18.13
N THR A 467 9.53 28.57 18.52
CA THR A 467 8.15 29.08 18.54
C THR A 467 7.64 29.20 17.10
N GLY A 468 6.64 28.42 16.71
CA GLY A 468 5.98 28.55 15.42
C GLY A 468 5.40 27.23 14.87
N PRO A 469 4.65 27.30 13.76
CA PRO A 469 4.01 26.14 13.15
C PRO A 469 5.03 25.11 12.65
N ASN A 470 4.85 23.86 13.06
CA ASN A 470 5.77 22.77 12.69
C ASN A 470 5.32 22.08 11.40
N LYS A 471 5.72 22.64 10.25
CA LYS A 471 5.41 22.08 8.92
C LYS A 471 5.86 20.61 8.75
N ALA A 472 6.94 20.20 9.41
CA ALA A 472 7.40 18.81 9.34
C ALA A 472 6.38 17.88 10.02
N MET A 473 5.79 18.30 11.15
CA MET A 473 4.72 17.58 11.81
C MET A 473 3.45 17.52 10.96
N GLU A 474 3.08 18.60 10.26
CA GLU A 474 1.94 18.58 9.33
C GLU A 474 2.11 17.53 8.22
N VAL A 475 3.31 17.47 7.62
CA VAL A 475 3.64 16.46 6.62
C VAL A 475 3.63 15.06 7.23
N SER A 476 4.18 14.87 8.43
CA SER A 476 4.15 13.57 9.12
C SER A 476 2.74 13.10 9.43
N ARG A 477 1.85 14.00 9.87
CA ARG A 477 0.41 13.70 10.07
C ARG A 477 -0.21 13.16 8.79
N LEU A 478 0.12 13.73 7.61
CA LEU A 478 -0.34 13.21 6.32
C LEU A 478 0.30 11.84 5.99
N LEU A 479 1.62 11.75 6.11
CA LEU A 479 2.38 10.55 5.77
C LEU A 479 1.91 9.35 6.59
N LYS A 480 1.68 9.49 7.90
CA LYS A 480 1.24 8.39 8.77
C LYS A 480 -0.05 7.70 8.29
N HIS A 481 -0.91 8.43 7.59
CA HIS A 481 -2.13 7.85 7.04
C HIS A 481 -1.88 7.06 5.74
N ILE A 482 -0.77 7.33 5.04
CA ILE A 482 -0.39 6.68 3.78
C ILE A 482 0.63 5.57 3.99
N THR A 483 1.49 5.62 5.01
CA THR A 483 2.47 4.56 5.30
C THR A 483 1.78 3.21 5.49
N MET A 484 2.21 2.18 4.76
CA MET A 484 1.57 0.86 4.73
C MET A 484 2.45 -0.28 5.29
N LEU A 485 3.46 0.01 6.10
CA LEU A 485 4.29 -1.06 6.68
C LEU A 485 3.49 -1.98 7.61
N ASP A 486 2.58 -1.42 8.42
CA ASP A 486 1.61 -2.18 9.23
C ASP A 486 0.73 -3.08 8.36
N VAL A 487 0.15 -2.52 7.29
CA VAL A 487 -0.73 -3.26 6.38
C VAL A 487 0.03 -4.35 5.62
N PHE A 488 1.28 -4.10 5.23
CA PHE A 488 2.17 -5.11 4.66
C PHE A 488 2.38 -6.27 5.64
N CYS A 489 2.74 -5.99 6.89
CA CYS A 489 2.95 -7.03 7.90
C CYS A 489 1.68 -7.88 8.12
N MET A 490 0.51 -7.21 8.11
CA MET A 490 -0.76 -7.90 8.19
C MET A 490 -1.02 -8.78 6.96
N GLY A 491 -0.70 -8.31 5.75
CA GLY A 491 -0.78 -9.10 4.52
C GLY A 491 0.01 -10.41 4.59
N VAL A 492 1.24 -10.35 5.10
CA VAL A 492 2.08 -11.55 5.34
C VAL A 492 1.42 -12.52 6.32
N LEU A 493 0.82 -12.00 7.39
CA LEU A 493 0.12 -12.81 8.38
C LEU A 493 -1.12 -13.47 7.79
N VAL A 494 -1.97 -12.71 7.08
CA VAL A 494 -3.19 -13.23 6.44
C VAL A 494 -2.87 -14.33 5.45
N VAL A 495 -1.88 -14.13 4.57
CA VAL A 495 -1.56 -15.13 3.54
C VAL A 495 -0.96 -16.40 4.12
N CYS A 496 -0.18 -16.32 5.19
CA CYS A 496 0.32 -17.52 5.85
C CYS A 496 -0.80 -18.30 6.54
N LEU A 497 -1.81 -17.60 7.11
CA LEU A 497 -3.02 -18.26 7.63
C LEU A 497 -3.86 -18.86 6.51
N ALA A 498 -4.01 -18.15 5.38
CA ALA A 498 -4.72 -18.65 4.21
C ALA A 498 -4.02 -19.85 3.55
N GLY A 499 -2.68 -19.89 3.66
CA GLY A 499 -1.83 -20.96 3.16
C GLY A 499 -2.15 -22.35 3.70
N GLU A 500 -2.81 -22.43 4.87
CA GLU A 500 -3.27 -23.71 5.43
C GLU A 500 -4.24 -24.44 4.49
N ALA A 501 -5.03 -23.72 3.70
CA ALA A 501 -5.92 -24.30 2.70
C ALA A 501 -5.18 -25.03 1.57
N TYR A 502 -3.96 -24.61 1.25
CA TYR A 502 -3.15 -25.23 0.20
C TYR A 502 -2.26 -26.35 0.72
N ARG A 503 -2.27 -26.61 2.04
CA ARG A 503 -1.48 -27.68 2.64
C ARG A 503 -1.88 -29.05 2.12
N SER A 504 -3.15 -29.26 1.80
CA SER A 504 -3.64 -30.50 1.16
C SER A 504 -3.17 -30.66 -0.28
N GLU A 505 -2.81 -29.56 -0.94
CA GLU A 505 -2.20 -29.53 -2.27
C GLU A 505 -0.66 -29.53 -2.20
N GLY A 506 -0.07 -29.63 -0.99
CA GLY A 506 1.38 -29.71 -0.79
C GLY A 506 2.09 -28.39 -0.63
N PHE A 507 1.40 -27.27 -0.73
CA PHE A 507 1.98 -25.96 -0.51
C PHE A 507 1.91 -25.62 0.97
N ASN A 508 3.06 -25.49 1.61
CA ASN A 508 3.17 -25.07 2.99
C ASN A 508 3.75 -23.65 3.04
N LEU A 509 2.87 -22.66 3.21
CA LEU A 509 3.25 -21.27 3.44
C LEU A 509 3.51 -21.04 4.93
N GLY A 510 4.62 -20.38 5.24
CA GLY A 510 5.04 -20.18 6.62
C GLY A 510 5.60 -18.79 6.89
N LEU A 511 5.29 -18.27 8.07
CA LEU A 511 5.91 -17.07 8.62
C LEU A 511 7.40 -17.29 8.87
N ARG A 512 8.21 -16.27 8.55
CA ARG A 512 9.66 -16.29 8.79
C ARG A 512 10.08 -15.19 9.76
N ARG A 513 11.31 -15.30 10.26
CA ARG A 513 11.85 -14.45 11.33
C ARG A 513 11.92 -12.98 10.96
N GLY A 514 12.01 -12.64 9.67
CA GLY A 514 12.06 -11.27 9.18
C GLY A 514 10.78 -10.47 9.41
N LEU A 515 9.63 -11.12 9.64
CA LEU A 515 8.39 -10.40 9.98
C LEU A 515 8.47 -9.73 11.36
N LEU A 516 9.09 -10.38 12.35
CA LEU A 516 9.20 -9.84 13.71
C LEU A 516 9.92 -8.48 13.80
N PRO A 517 11.12 -8.29 13.20
CA PRO A 517 11.76 -6.98 13.21
C PRO A 517 10.99 -5.93 12.38
N LEU A 518 10.26 -6.31 11.32
CA LEU A 518 9.38 -5.36 10.61
C LEU A 518 8.23 -4.85 11.50
N VAL A 519 7.59 -5.75 12.24
CA VAL A 519 6.56 -5.37 13.24
C VAL A 519 7.17 -4.52 14.34
N GLY A 520 8.37 -4.86 14.81
CA GLY A 520 9.11 -4.07 15.79
C GLY A 520 9.43 -2.65 15.28
N ALA A 521 9.82 -2.51 14.01
CA ALA A 521 10.04 -1.21 13.38
C ALA A 521 8.73 -0.40 13.36
N GLU A 522 7.59 -0.98 12.96
CA GLU A 522 6.30 -0.27 12.98
C GLU A 522 5.88 0.16 14.40
N VAL A 523 6.17 -0.64 15.43
CA VAL A 523 5.91 -0.27 16.82
C VAL A 523 6.75 0.94 17.24
N LEU A 524 8.04 0.97 16.88
CA LEU A 524 8.91 2.13 17.15
C LEU A 524 8.48 3.36 16.37
N HIS A 525 8.05 3.20 15.12
CA HIS A 525 7.47 4.27 14.31
C HIS A 525 6.22 4.87 14.97
N TYR A 526 5.30 4.02 15.43
CA TYR A 526 4.09 4.48 16.12
C TYR A 526 4.41 5.21 17.43
N ALA A 527 5.38 4.70 18.20
CA ALA A 527 5.84 5.33 19.43
C ALA A 527 6.45 6.70 19.16
N ALA A 528 7.36 6.81 18.19
CA ALA A 528 7.97 8.07 17.78
C ALA A 528 6.91 9.08 17.32
N TYR A 529 5.98 8.66 16.46
CA TYR A 529 4.89 9.51 15.96
C TYR A 529 4.06 10.10 17.11
N ARG A 530 3.67 9.27 18.09
CA ARG A 530 2.90 9.73 19.25
C ARG A 530 3.67 10.72 20.10
N LEU A 531 4.90 10.40 20.47
CA LEU A 531 5.71 11.27 21.33
C LEU A 531 5.99 12.64 20.69
N VAL A 532 6.30 12.65 19.39
CA VAL A 532 6.57 13.89 18.64
C VAL A 532 5.28 14.68 18.40
N SER A 533 4.19 14.01 18.04
CA SER A 533 2.89 14.67 17.81
C SER A 533 2.35 15.32 19.08
N ASP A 534 2.46 14.65 20.22
CA ASP A 534 2.04 15.20 21.50
C ASP A 534 2.89 16.42 21.85
N ALA A 535 4.22 16.30 21.79
CA ALA A 535 5.15 17.40 22.08
C ALA A 535 4.99 18.61 21.13
N ALA A 536 4.71 18.37 19.85
CA ALA A 536 4.46 19.44 18.88
C ALA A 536 3.14 20.17 19.16
N GLY A 537 2.11 19.44 19.66
CA GLY A 537 0.84 20.04 20.06
C GLY A 537 1.00 21.07 21.17
N ASP A 538 1.77 20.77 22.21
CA ASP A 538 1.95 21.73 23.32
C ASP A 538 2.80 22.93 22.90
N ALA A 539 3.80 22.73 22.04
CA ALA A 539 4.63 23.83 21.53
C ALA A 539 3.79 24.82 20.70
N GLU A 540 2.81 24.33 19.94
CA GLU A 540 1.85 25.15 19.19
C GLU A 540 0.93 25.94 20.16
N GLU A 541 0.50 25.33 21.26
CA GLU A 541 -0.33 25.99 22.29
C GLU A 541 0.44 27.07 23.09
N GLU A 542 1.69 26.80 23.49
CA GLU A 542 2.54 27.79 24.18
C GLU A 542 2.84 29.02 23.30
N GLY A 543 3.07 28.80 22.00
CA GLY A 543 3.27 29.86 21.02
C GLY A 543 2.02 30.74 20.82
N ALA A 544 0.83 30.14 20.82
CA ALA A 544 -0.43 30.87 20.68
C ALA A 544 -0.77 31.71 21.93
N GLY A 545 -0.46 31.20 23.14
CA GLY A 545 -0.74 31.91 24.39
C GLY A 545 0.11 33.18 24.58
N THR A 546 1.34 33.20 24.07
CA THR A 546 2.26 34.35 24.23
C THR A 546 1.80 35.57 23.42
N VAL A 547 1.09 35.38 22.31
CA VAL A 547 0.60 36.49 21.47
C VAL A 547 -0.59 37.23 22.09
N CYS A 548 -1.30 36.60 23.04
CA CYS A 548 -2.50 37.18 23.66
C CYS A 548 -2.25 37.85 25.02
N ALA A 549 -1.02 37.83 25.54
CA ALA A 549 -0.71 38.22 26.92
C ALA A 549 -0.34 39.71 27.13
N ASP A 550 -0.36 40.54 26.07
CA ASP A 550 -0.18 41.99 26.21
C ASP A 550 -1.47 42.75 25.88
N PRO A 551 -2.34 43.03 26.86
CA PRO A 551 -3.07 44.28 26.88
C PRO A 551 -2.11 45.35 27.42
N VAL A 552 -1.10 45.73 26.64
CA VAL A 552 -0.37 46.97 26.94
C VAL A 552 -1.29 48.10 26.48
N ASP A 553 -2.06 48.61 27.45
CA ASP A 553 -2.50 49.99 27.50
C ASP A 553 -1.30 50.89 27.17
N GLY A 554 -1.17 51.24 25.89
CA GLY A 554 0.01 51.85 25.32
C GLY A 554 -0.31 52.53 24.01
N TRP A 555 -1.25 53.48 24.07
CA TRP A 555 -1.24 54.63 23.19
C TRP A 555 0.19 55.15 22.98
N LEU A 556 0.72 55.09 21.75
CA LEU A 556 1.41 56.22 21.08
C LEU A 556 2.00 55.81 19.72
N ARG A 557 1.53 56.53 18.69
CA ARG A 557 2.14 56.94 17.41
C ARG A 557 3.56 56.41 17.10
N VAL A 558 3.81 56.06 15.84
CA VAL A 558 4.29 56.98 14.77
C VAL A 558 4.30 56.24 13.43
N ASP A 559 3.64 56.88 12.45
CA ASP A 559 3.69 56.85 10.97
C ASP A 559 4.14 55.59 10.20
#